data_AF-A0A7S2NXH5-F1
#
_entry.id   AF-A0A7S2NXH5-F1
#
_cell.length_a   1.000
_cell.length_b   1.000
_cell.length_c   1.000
_cell.angle_alpha   90.00
_cell.angle_beta   90.00
_cell.angle_gamma   90.00
#
_symmetry.space_group_name_H-M   'P 1'
#
loop_
_entity.id
_entity.type
_entity.pdbx_description
1 polymer ?
#
loop_
_entity_poly.entity_id
_entity_poly.type
_entity_poly.pdbx_seq_one_letter_code
_entity_poly.pdbx_strand_id
1 'polypeptide(L)'
;KALNGPCKDLFSLTKSRELVPQTESKSKEIVYILALKNLLLLRERYPNPPSEAWCHSTAMILHEWAVRRSDFTQAQSLWFYLYSSSLNDKLSLVQALGQNAFSLSRQKRWKEAKVKFEKACKIC
;
A
#
# COMPACT_ATOMS: atom_id res chain seq x y z
N LYS A 1 -8.84 -23.16 -27.05
CA LYS A 1 -9.06 -21.70 -26.84
C LYS A 1 -9.49 -21.46 -25.39
N ALA A 2 -8.58 -20.97 -24.55
CA ALA A 2 -8.87 -20.11 -23.40
C ALA A 2 -7.52 -19.54 -22.91
N LEU A 3 -7.49 -18.25 -22.65
CA LEU A 3 -6.33 -17.36 -22.66
C LEU A 3 -5.45 -17.47 -21.40
N ASN A 4 -4.14 -17.53 -21.62
CA ASN A 4 -3.11 -17.26 -20.61
C ASN A 4 -3.18 -15.79 -20.18
N GLY A 5 -3.41 -15.53 -18.89
CA GLY A 5 -3.21 -14.23 -18.26
C GLY A 5 -2.00 -14.25 -17.32
N PRO A 6 -1.10 -13.26 -17.34
CA PRO A 6 0.09 -13.24 -16.49
C PRO A 6 -0.27 -12.61 -15.14
N CYS A 7 -0.67 -13.42 -14.15
CA CYS A 7 -0.91 -12.93 -12.80
C CYS A 7 -0.47 -13.95 -11.74
N LYS A 8 0.69 -14.60 -11.94
CA LYS A 8 1.21 -15.61 -10.99
C LYS A 8 2.55 -15.29 -10.34
N ASP A 9 3.30 -14.27 -10.78
CA ASP A 9 4.68 -14.04 -10.29
C ASP A 9 4.93 -12.75 -9.49
N LEU A 10 3.89 -12.11 -8.93
CA LEU A 10 4.10 -10.85 -8.17
C LEU A 10 4.48 -11.02 -6.69
N PHE A 11 4.62 -12.24 -6.16
CA PHE A 11 4.68 -12.49 -4.71
C PHE A 11 5.84 -13.37 -4.23
N SER A 12 7.04 -13.27 -4.82
CA SER A 12 8.26 -13.80 -4.18
C SER A 12 8.78 -12.86 -3.06
N LEU A 13 7.99 -12.70 -2.00
CA LEU A 13 8.31 -11.85 -0.83
C LEU A 13 9.32 -12.47 0.15
N THR A 14 10.00 -13.56 -0.22
CA THR A 14 10.78 -14.40 0.71
C THR A 14 12.31 -14.30 0.59
N LYS A 15 12.89 -13.47 -0.28
CA LYS A 15 14.35 -13.49 -0.52
C LYS A 15 15.19 -12.28 -0.11
N SER A 16 14.65 -11.21 0.47
CA SER A 16 15.47 -10.02 0.83
C SER A 16 15.65 -9.83 2.33
N ARG A 17 16.12 -10.85 3.04
CA ARG A 17 16.39 -10.73 4.48
C ARG A 17 17.71 -11.35 4.88
N GLU A 18 18.79 -10.62 4.66
CA GLU A 18 20.03 -10.82 5.43
C GLU A 18 20.59 -9.47 5.92
N LEU A 19 20.83 -9.46 7.23
CA LEU A 19 21.76 -8.61 7.99
C LEU A 19 21.40 -7.14 8.26
N VAL A 20 20.73 -6.87 9.39
CA VAL A 20 21.20 -5.91 10.43
C VAL A 20 20.64 -6.32 11.82
N PRO A 21 21.43 -6.37 12.91
CA PRO A 21 20.94 -6.69 14.25
C PRO A 21 20.66 -5.45 15.14
N GLN A 22 19.52 -5.53 15.85
CA GLN A 22 19.25 -5.11 17.25
C GLN A 22 19.19 -3.58 17.51
N THR A 23 18.39 -2.98 18.39
CA THR A 23 17.70 -3.39 19.64
C THR A 23 16.66 -2.28 19.94
N GLU A 24 15.60 -2.53 20.73
CA GLU A 24 14.46 -1.60 21.03
C GLU A 24 13.32 -1.48 20.00
N SER A 25 13.57 -1.56 18.69
CA SER A 25 12.51 -1.54 17.65
C SER A 25 11.67 -2.84 17.55
N LYS A 26 12.14 -3.93 18.16
CA LYS A 26 11.62 -5.29 17.87
C LYS A 26 10.15 -5.49 18.27
N SER A 27 9.67 -4.94 19.38
CA SER A 27 8.30 -5.25 19.85
C SER A 27 7.22 -4.62 18.94
N LYS A 28 7.39 -3.36 18.55
CA LYS A 28 6.46 -2.67 17.64
C LYS A 28 6.52 -3.25 16.23
N GLU A 29 7.73 -3.53 15.75
CA GLU A 29 7.93 -4.15 14.43
C GLU A 29 7.27 -5.55 14.37
N ILE A 30 7.31 -6.32 15.45
CA ILE A 30 6.59 -7.60 15.58
C ILE A 30 5.07 -7.39 15.50
N VAL A 31 4.49 -6.40 16.20
CA VAL A 31 3.04 -6.12 16.16
C VAL A 31 2.59 -5.72 14.76
N TYR A 32 3.33 -4.83 14.08
CA TYR A 32 2.98 -4.42 12.72
C TYR A 32 3.14 -5.55 11.70
N ILE A 33 4.20 -6.35 11.80
CA ILE A 33 4.38 -7.53 10.92
C ILE A 33 3.27 -8.55 11.15
N LEU A 34 2.86 -8.79 12.40
CA LEU A 34 1.74 -9.67 12.72
C LEU A 34 0.42 -9.12 12.18
N ALA A 35 0.15 -7.83 12.34
CA ALA A 35 -1.04 -7.18 11.79
C ALA A 35 -1.08 -7.31 10.25
N LEU A 36 0.04 -7.09 9.57
CA LEU A 36 0.15 -7.23 8.12
C LEU A 36 -0.07 -8.67 7.65
N LYS A 37 0.53 -9.65 8.35
CA LYS A 37 0.31 -11.08 8.10
C LYS A 37 -1.16 -11.45 8.27
N ASN A 38 -1.79 -10.99 9.35
CA ASN A 38 -3.21 -11.24 9.61
C ASN A 38 -4.09 -10.59 8.54
N LEU A 39 -3.76 -9.39 8.07
CA LEU A 39 -4.45 -8.71 6.96
C LEU A 39 -4.33 -9.48 5.64
N LEU A 40 -3.15 -10.01 5.32
CA LEU A 40 -2.96 -10.85 4.12
C LEU A 40 -3.73 -12.18 4.24
N LEU A 41 -3.68 -12.83 5.41
CA LEU A 41 -4.44 -14.06 5.67
C LEU A 41 -5.95 -13.83 5.61
N LEU A 42 -6.43 -12.69 6.12
CA LEU A 42 -7.84 -12.30 6.01
C LEU A 42 -8.24 -12.10 4.54
N ARG A 43 -7.39 -11.48 3.72
CA ARG A 43 -7.65 -11.33 2.28
C ARG A 43 -7.71 -12.69 1.56
N GLU A 44 -6.83 -13.62 1.90
CA GLU A 44 -6.85 -14.97 1.33
C GLU A 44 -8.09 -15.76 1.76
N ARG A 45 -8.52 -15.59 3.01
CA ARG A 45 -9.69 -16.27 3.58
C ARG A 45 -11.02 -15.69 3.09
N TYR A 46 -11.05 -14.41 2.74
CA TYR A 46 -12.22 -13.71 2.20
C TYR A 46 -11.90 -13.19 0.78
N PRO A 47 -11.89 -14.08 -0.23
CA PRO A 47 -11.62 -13.69 -1.61
C PRO A 47 -12.67 -12.69 -2.14
N ASN A 48 -13.88 -12.75 -1.57
CA ASN A 48 -14.91 -11.72 -1.70
C ASN A 48 -14.96 -10.93 -0.38
N PRO A 49 -14.22 -9.81 -0.29
CA PRO A 49 -14.17 -9.02 0.92
C PRO A 49 -15.56 -8.46 1.27
N PRO A 50 -15.84 -8.24 2.57
CA PRO A 50 -17.18 -7.92 3.06
C PRO A 50 -17.68 -6.54 2.60
N SER A 51 -16.79 -5.61 2.24
CA SER A 51 -17.14 -4.31 1.67
C SER A 51 -15.97 -3.64 0.96
N GLU A 52 -16.28 -2.73 0.03
CA GLU A 52 -15.28 -1.89 -0.65
C GLU A 52 -14.47 -1.03 0.32
N ALA A 53 -15.12 -0.52 1.39
CA ALA A 53 -14.47 0.24 2.45
C ALA A 53 -13.40 -0.58 3.20
N TRP A 54 -13.64 -1.89 3.40
CA TRP A 54 -12.65 -2.79 4.01
C TRP A 54 -11.44 -2.98 3.10
N CYS A 55 -11.67 -3.16 1.80
CA CYS A 55 -10.58 -3.29 0.82
C CYS A 55 -9.72 -2.04 0.74
N HIS A 56 -10.37 -0.87 0.70
CA HIS A 56 -9.70 0.42 0.65
C HIS A 56 -8.82 0.63 1.89
N SER A 57 -9.38 0.41 3.09
CA SER A 57 -8.65 0.53 4.36
C SER A 57 -7.45 -0.44 4.44
N THR A 58 -7.65 -1.68 3.99
CA THR A 58 -6.58 -2.68 3.91
C THR A 58 -5.47 -2.23 2.95
N ALA A 59 -5.83 -1.75 1.77
CA ALA A 59 -4.87 -1.27 0.78
C ALA A 59 -4.10 -0.03 1.26
N MET A 60 -4.72 0.87 2.02
CA MET A 60 -4.06 2.01 2.66
C MET A 60 -2.94 1.56 3.62
N ILE A 61 -3.24 0.60 4.49
CA ILE A 61 -2.26 0.06 5.47
C ILE A 61 -1.12 -0.66 4.74
N LEU A 62 -1.45 -1.52 3.77
CA LEU A 62 -0.44 -2.24 2.98
C LEU A 62 0.44 -1.28 2.18
N HIS A 63 -0.13 -0.21 1.63
CA HIS A 63 0.61 0.81 0.89
C HIS A 63 1.62 1.50 1.79
N GLU A 64 1.18 2.01 2.94
CA GLU A 64 2.06 2.69 3.89
C GLU A 64 3.24 1.81 4.31
N TRP A 65 2.97 0.52 4.53
CA TRP A 65 4.01 -0.43 4.89
C TRP A 65 5.00 -0.71 3.76
N ALA A 66 4.51 -0.87 2.52
CA ALA A 66 5.37 -1.01 1.34
C ALA A 66 6.30 0.20 1.20
N VAL A 67 5.78 1.42 1.39
CA VAL A 67 6.58 2.65 1.39
C VAL A 67 7.63 2.68 2.52
N ARG A 68 7.26 2.30 3.75
CA ARG A 68 8.21 2.26 4.89
C ARG A 68 9.37 1.29 4.66
N ARG A 69 9.10 0.15 4.01
CA ARG A 69 10.13 -0.83 3.60
C ARG A 69 10.88 -0.46 2.33
N SER A 70 10.57 0.68 1.72
CA SER A 70 11.11 1.10 0.42
C SER A 70 10.79 0.13 -0.73
N ASP A 71 9.75 -0.70 -0.59
CA ASP A 71 9.19 -1.51 -1.67
C ASP A 71 8.24 -0.65 -2.51
N PHE A 72 8.83 0.22 -3.32
CA PHE A 72 8.08 1.20 -4.10
C PHE A 72 7.28 0.57 -5.25
N THR A 73 7.67 -0.61 -5.73
CA THR A 73 6.92 -1.36 -6.76
C THR A 73 5.59 -1.85 -6.20
N GLN A 74 5.60 -2.44 -5.00
CA GLN A 74 4.38 -2.86 -4.32
C GLN A 74 3.53 -1.64 -3.93
N ALA A 75 4.15 -0.58 -3.41
CA ALA A 75 3.44 0.66 -3.07
C ALA A 75 2.75 1.25 -4.31
N GLN A 76 3.42 1.31 -5.46
CA GLN A 76 2.85 1.84 -6.69
C GLN A 76 1.62 1.04 -7.15
N SER A 77 1.69 -0.29 -7.10
CA SER A 77 0.57 -1.18 -7.44
C SER A 77 -0.64 -0.94 -6.53
N LEU A 78 -0.42 -0.82 -5.22
CA LEU A 78 -1.47 -0.54 -4.24
C LEU A 78 -2.06 0.87 -4.41
N TRP A 79 -1.22 1.85 -4.78
CA TRP A 79 -1.69 3.19 -5.08
C TRP A 79 -2.63 3.22 -6.30
N PHE A 80 -2.31 2.49 -7.37
CA PHE A 80 -3.19 2.41 -8.53
C PHE A 80 -4.57 1.87 -8.16
N TYR A 81 -4.61 0.82 -7.34
CA TYR A 81 -5.85 0.29 -6.79
C TYR A 81 -6.61 1.37 -6.01
N LEU A 82 -5.98 1.96 -4.99
CA LEU A 82 -6.58 3.00 -4.14
C LEU A 82 -7.13 4.17 -4.97
N TYR A 83 -6.39 4.64 -5.97
CA TYR A 83 -6.82 5.76 -6.81
C TYR A 83 -8.03 5.38 -7.66
N SER A 84 -8.04 4.18 -8.26
CA SER A 84 -9.13 3.72 -9.12
C SER A 84 -10.43 3.48 -8.35
N SER A 85 -10.37 2.91 -7.14
CA SER A 85 -11.54 2.70 -6.28
C SER A 85 -12.10 4.00 -5.71
N SER A 86 -11.31 5.08 -5.71
CA SER A 86 -11.68 6.34 -5.07
C SER A 86 -12.31 7.36 -6.00
N LEU A 87 -12.48 7.08 -7.30
CA LEU A 87 -12.88 8.10 -8.29
C LEU A 87 -14.25 8.74 -8.00
N ASN A 88 -15.14 8.02 -7.31
CA ASN A 88 -16.49 8.49 -6.97
C ASN A 88 -16.62 9.00 -5.53
N ASP A 89 -15.60 8.84 -4.68
CA ASP A 89 -15.60 9.30 -3.30
C ASP A 89 -14.47 10.29 -3.04
N LYS A 90 -14.85 11.53 -2.74
CA LYS A 90 -13.90 12.63 -2.50
C LYS A 90 -12.94 12.32 -1.36
N LEU A 91 -13.44 11.72 -0.27
CA LEU A 91 -12.60 11.43 0.90
C LEU A 91 -11.55 10.37 0.56
N SER A 92 -11.97 9.26 -0.04
CA SER A 92 -11.06 8.21 -0.49
C SER A 92 -10.06 8.73 -1.53
N LEU A 93 -10.46 9.66 -2.41
CA LEU A 93 -9.59 10.25 -3.42
C LEU A 93 -8.49 11.10 -2.78
N VAL A 94 -8.83 11.91 -1.78
CA VAL A 94 -7.88 12.70 -0.99
C VAL A 94 -6.89 11.77 -0.28
N GLN A 95 -7.38 10.69 0.33
CA GLN A 95 -6.54 9.68 0.98
C GLN A 95 -5.57 9.01 0.00
N ALA A 96 -6.03 8.60 -1.18
CA ALA A 96 -5.20 7.99 -2.22
C ALA A 96 -4.12 8.96 -2.75
N LEU A 97 -4.46 10.24 -2.91
CA LEU A 97 -3.51 11.29 -3.28
C LEU A 97 -2.47 11.53 -2.18
N GLY A 98 -2.89 11.53 -0.91
CA GLY A 98 -2.01 11.65 0.25
C GLY A 98 -1.01 10.49 0.34
N GLN A 99 -1.45 9.25 0.12
CA GLN A 99 -0.56 8.09 0.07
C GLN A 99 0.49 8.21 -1.05
N ASN A 100 0.10 8.66 -2.24
CA ASN A 100 1.06 8.91 -3.32
C ASN A 100 2.10 9.96 -2.93
N ALA A 101 1.63 11.09 -2.39
CA ALA A 101 2.49 12.18 -1.94
C ALA A 101 3.50 11.70 -0.88
N PHE A 102 3.05 10.84 0.05
CA PHE A 102 3.91 10.20 1.05
C PHE A 102 4.97 9.30 0.40
N SER A 103 4.59 8.43 -0.54
CA SER A 103 5.52 7.56 -1.29
C SER A 103 6.57 8.36 -2.04
N LEU A 104 6.16 9.40 -2.78
CA LEU A 104 7.05 10.30 -3.52
C LEU A 104 8.02 11.04 -2.58
N SER A 105 7.53 11.50 -1.42
CA SER A 105 8.37 12.15 -0.40
C SER A 105 9.46 11.20 0.09
N ARG A 106 9.13 9.92 0.35
CA ARG A 106 10.12 8.90 0.75
C ARG A 106 11.14 8.58 -0.34
N GLN A 107 10.80 8.79 -1.60
CA GLN A 107 11.71 8.69 -2.74
C GLN A 107 12.52 9.99 -3.00
N LYS A 108 12.41 11.00 -2.14
CA LYS A 108 13.00 12.35 -2.32
C LYS A 108 12.49 13.09 -3.57
N ARG A 109 11.32 12.72 -4.09
CA ARG A 109 10.66 13.34 -5.25
C ARG A 109 9.74 14.47 -4.79
N TRP A 110 10.32 15.46 -4.11
CA TRP A 110 9.58 16.50 -3.38
C TRP A 110 8.67 17.35 -4.28
N LYS A 111 9.13 17.70 -5.49
CA LYS A 111 8.35 18.48 -6.45
C LYS A 111 7.06 17.75 -6.84
N GLU A 112 7.15 16.45 -7.07
CA GLU A 112 6.00 15.63 -7.46
C GLU A 112 5.07 15.38 -6.27
N ALA A 113 5.62 15.14 -5.08
CA ALA A 113 4.84 15.03 -3.85
C ALA A 113 4.00 16.29 -3.61
N LYS A 114 4.59 17.48 -3.80
CA LYS A 114 3.89 18.76 -3.69
C LYS A 114 2.68 18.85 -4.62
N VAL A 115 2.84 18.48 -5.89
CA VAL A 115 1.74 18.48 -6.87
C VAL A 115 0.58 17.58 -6.41
N LYS A 116 0.87 16.43 -5.80
CA LYS A 116 -0.18 15.55 -5.26
C LYS A 116 -0.90 16.16 -4.06
N PHE A 117 -0.17 16.79 -3.14
CA PHE A 117 -0.78 17.52 -2.01
C PHE A 117 -1.64 18.68 -2.48
N GLU A 118 -1.16 19.49 -3.42
CA GLU A 118 -1.94 20.61 -3.99
C GLU A 118 -3.23 20.10 -4.65
N LYS A 119 -3.19 18.96 -5.34
CA LYS A 119 -4.39 18.34 -5.91
C LYS A 119 -5.35 17.87 -4.81
N ALA A 120 -4.85 17.30 -3.72
CA ALA A 120 -5.68 16.89 -2.58
C ALA A 120 -6.35 18.10 -1.90
N CYS A 121 -5.60 19.18 -1.66
CA CYS A 121 -6.11 20.41 -1.04
C CYS A 121 -7.20 21.11 -1.87
N LYS A 122 -7.23 20.93 -3.20
CA LYS A 122 -8.30 21.48 -4.06
C LYS A 122 -9.62 20.71 -3.97
N ILE A 123 -9.61 19.52 -3.39
CA ILE A 123 -10.79 18.65 -3.26
C ILE A 123 -11.47 18.83 -1.90
N CYS A 124 -10.68 19.11 -0.85
CA CYS A 124 -11.12 19.44 0.50
C CYS A 124 -11.74 20.84 0.57
#